data_AF-A0A7S0ZRA5-F1
#
_entry.id   AF-A0A7S0ZRA5-F1
#
_cell.length_a   1.000
_cell.length_b   1.000
_cell.length_c   1.000
_cell.angle_alpha   90.00
_cell.angle_beta   90.00
_cell.angle_gamma   90.00
#
_symmetry.space_group_name_H-M   'P 1'
#
loop_
_entity.id
_entity.type
_entity.pdbx_description
1 polymer ?
#
loop_
_entity_poly.entity_id
_entity_poly.type
_entity_poly.pdbx_seq_one_letter_code
_entity_poly.pdbx_strand_id
1 'polypeptide(L)'
;TGEAVQDAVTAETNIGTRSALVLVRPGHYSEAVRIAQTCTIIGFGPRQKVVVEAPGWESPLVFVKGNAHVSNLTIRCRIMEMRGKCVYIPTGRVVIERCSIEGGVHACGGSTAPHVHGCEVTTSPGNGLHFSDCCRGRISGCVVSGHKGHGILVDRGALPCIVGNVIRENRGVGIRILLGERGASSRAPAPTEAPGEVGENDVSTNAGGDRSFGGHFADDQEPSEDEDAMEELPDLFG
;
A
#
# COMPACT_ATOMS: atom_id res chain seq x y z
N THR A 1 -1.50 20.01 19.44
CA THR A 1 -2.71 20.32 18.65
C THR A 1 -3.30 19.10 17.95
N GLY A 2 -2.98 17.86 18.39
CA GLY A 2 -3.48 16.60 17.82
C GLY A 2 -4.88 16.16 18.30
N GLU A 3 -5.53 16.96 19.15
CA GLU A 3 -6.92 16.69 19.57
C GLU A 3 -7.90 16.84 18.40
N ALA A 4 -7.65 17.72 17.43
CA ALA A 4 -8.65 18.07 16.42
C ALA A 4 -8.98 16.98 15.39
N VAL A 5 -8.10 15.99 15.14
CA VAL A 5 -8.39 14.88 14.22
C VAL A 5 -9.03 13.71 14.96
N GLN A 6 -8.49 13.37 16.14
CA GLN A 6 -9.12 12.40 17.03
C GLN A 6 -10.53 12.85 17.44
N ASP A 7 -10.73 14.14 17.73
CA ASP A 7 -12.03 14.72 18.07
C ASP A 7 -12.94 14.79 16.85
N ALA A 8 -12.45 15.07 15.64
CA ALA A 8 -13.28 14.95 14.44
C ALA A 8 -13.70 13.50 14.16
N VAL A 9 -12.88 12.52 14.57
CA VAL A 9 -13.21 11.08 14.47
C VAL A 9 -14.11 10.62 15.63
N THR A 10 -14.09 11.30 16.79
CA THR A 10 -14.82 10.89 18.00
C THR A 10 -16.13 11.69 18.21
N ALA A 11 -16.23 12.92 17.71
CA ALA A 11 -17.31 13.87 18.04
C ALA A 11 -18.61 13.74 17.23
N GLU A 12 -18.78 12.73 16.38
CA GLU A 12 -20.09 12.42 15.75
C GLU A 12 -20.57 10.98 16.03
N THR A 13 -20.25 10.44 17.20
CA THR A 13 -20.73 9.11 17.61
C THR A 13 -22.02 9.20 18.43
N ASN A 14 -23.10 9.71 17.82
CA ASN A 14 -24.45 9.39 18.28
C ASN A 14 -25.49 9.78 17.21
N ILE A 15 -25.74 8.87 16.25
CA ILE A 15 -27.02 8.61 15.55
C ILE A 15 -26.74 7.46 14.57
N GLY A 16 -27.59 6.43 14.59
CA GLY A 16 -27.42 5.20 13.82
C GLY A 16 -27.10 5.38 12.33
N THR A 17 -26.31 4.44 11.79
CA THR A 17 -26.09 4.19 10.35
C THR A 17 -25.94 5.43 9.46
N ARG A 18 -25.20 6.45 9.92
CA ARG A 18 -24.72 7.53 9.06
C ARG A 18 -23.22 7.35 8.85
N SER A 19 -22.79 7.28 7.60
CA SER A 19 -21.38 7.40 7.25
C SER A 19 -20.88 8.76 7.74
N ALA A 20 -19.95 8.78 8.69
CA ALA A 20 -19.39 10.04 9.20
C ALA A 20 -18.57 10.74 8.11
N LEU A 21 -18.64 12.07 8.03
CA LEU A 21 -17.79 12.87 7.15
C LEU A 21 -16.71 13.57 7.98
N VAL A 22 -15.45 13.30 7.67
CA VAL A 22 -14.28 13.90 8.31
C VAL A 22 -13.59 14.82 7.32
N LEU A 23 -13.63 16.13 7.58
CA LEU A 23 -12.90 17.13 6.81
C LEU A 23 -11.56 17.43 7.48
N VAL A 24 -10.48 17.08 6.81
CA VAL A 24 -9.11 17.28 7.32
C VAL A 24 -8.59 18.61 6.78
N ARG A 25 -8.37 19.58 7.67
CA ARG A 25 -7.87 20.90 7.28
C ARG A 25 -6.39 20.83 6.86
N PRO A 26 -5.87 21.87 6.18
CA PRO A 26 -4.43 22.01 5.99
C PRO A 26 -3.70 21.97 7.34
N GLY A 27 -2.74 21.06 7.47
CA GLY A 27 -1.97 20.80 8.67
C GLY A 27 -1.04 19.59 8.50
N HIS A 28 -0.07 19.48 9.41
CA HIS A 28 0.77 18.30 9.57
C HIS A 28 0.32 17.56 10.82
N TYR A 29 -0.28 16.39 10.63
CA TYR A 29 -0.87 15.55 11.65
C TYR A 29 0.10 14.41 11.96
N SER A 30 0.89 14.57 13.02
CA SER A 30 1.94 13.63 13.42
C SER A 30 1.37 12.45 14.21
N GLU A 31 0.52 11.64 13.58
CA GLU A 31 -0.22 10.54 14.19
C GLU A 31 -0.51 9.40 13.19
N ALA A 32 -0.93 8.25 13.72
CA ALA A 32 -1.46 7.14 12.93
C ALA A 32 -2.99 7.11 13.03
N VAL A 33 -3.67 7.08 11.89
CA VAL A 33 -5.13 7.15 11.78
C VAL A 33 -5.70 5.73 11.61
N ARG A 34 -6.61 5.37 12.50
CA ARG A 34 -7.32 4.08 12.47
C ARG A 34 -8.80 4.30 12.12
N ILE A 35 -9.24 3.70 11.02
CA ILE A 35 -10.63 3.76 10.59
C ILE A 35 -11.36 2.54 11.13
N ALA A 36 -12.17 2.77 12.18
CA ALA A 36 -12.92 1.73 12.89
C ALA A 36 -14.42 1.72 12.58
N GLN A 37 -14.88 2.64 11.74
CA GLN A 37 -16.28 2.78 11.35
C GLN A 37 -16.40 3.28 9.91
N THR A 38 -17.59 3.15 9.34
CA THR A 38 -17.83 3.61 7.98
C THR A 38 -17.79 5.13 7.90
N CYS A 39 -16.86 5.69 7.13
CA CYS A 39 -16.68 7.13 7.03
C CYS A 39 -16.14 7.58 5.66
N THR A 40 -16.28 8.87 5.39
CA THR A 40 -15.61 9.58 4.28
C THR A 40 -14.61 10.56 4.89
N ILE A 41 -13.36 10.51 4.47
CA ILE A 41 -12.29 11.40 4.90
C ILE A 41 -11.83 12.20 3.68
N ILE A 42 -11.91 13.53 3.78
CA ILE A 42 -11.57 14.42 2.67
C ILE A 42 -10.57 15.46 3.17
N GLY A 43 -9.40 15.51 2.53
CA GLY A 43 -8.48 16.62 2.72
C GLY A 43 -9.01 17.90 2.10
N PHE A 44 -9.03 18.99 2.87
CA PHE A 44 -9.46 20.30 2.42
C PHE A 44 -8.27 21.14 1.95
N GLY A 45 -8.36 21.66 0.73
CA GLY A 45 -7.30 22.47 0.13
C GLY A 45 -6.23 21.65 -0.60
N PRO A 46 -5.02 22.20 -0.81
CA PRO A 46 -3.96 21.52 -1.56
C PRO A 46 -3.49 20.25 -0.84
N ARG A 47 -3.42 19.12 -1.56
CA ARG A 47 -2.99 17.80 -1.06
C ARG A 47 -1.71 17.84 -0.23
N GLN A 48 -0.71 18.60 -0.68
CA GLN A 48 0.61 18.72 -0.05
C GLN A 48 0.55 19.42 1.32
N LYS A 49 -0.56 20.09 1.63
CA LYS A 49 -0.78 20.75 2.91
C LYS A 49 -1.65 19.94 3.86
N VAL A 50 -2.20 18.80 3.45
CA VAL A 50 -3.00 17.92 4.32
C VAL A 50 -2.23 16.63 4.54
N VAL A 51 -1.32 16.65 5.51
CA VAL A 51 -0.30 15.60 5.69
C VAL A 51 -0.57 14.81 6.96
N VAL A 52 -0.79 13.51 6.81
CA VAL A 52 -0.79 12.53 7.90
C VAL A 52 0.56 11.85 7.92
N GLU A 53 1.32 12.05 9.00
CA GLU A 53 2.66 11.50 9.19
C GLU A 53 2.71 10.62 10.44
N ALA A 54 2.88 9.30 10.27
CA ALA A 54 3.14 8.45 11.43
C ALA A 54 4.55 8.69 12.00
N PRO A 55 4.71 8.60 13.33
CA PRO A 55 6.01 8.80 13.99
C PRO A 55 7.03 7.69 13.69
N GLY A 56 6.62 6.50 13.24
CA GLY A 56 7.55 5.43 12.86
C GLY A 56 7.08 4.00 13.15
N TRP A 57 6.38 3.77 14.26
CA TRP A 57 6.15 2.41 14.79
C TRP A 57 4.94 1.69 14.19
N GLU A 58 4.10 2.42 13.47
CA GLU A 58 2.81 1.94 12.97
C GLU A 58 2.53 2.50 11.57
N SER A 59 1.66 1.84 10.83
CA SER A 59 1.12 2.36 9.57
C SER A 59 0.34 3.66 9.81
N PRO A 60 0.67 4.76 9.11
CA PRO A 60 -0.08 6.02 9.11
C PRO A 60 -1.59 5.89 8.90
N LEU A 61 -2.04 4.92 8.08
CA LEU A 61 -3.46 4.73 7.81
C LEU A 61 -3.82 3.25 7.85
N VAL A 62 -4.73 2.87 8.76
CA VAL A 62 -5.17 1.48 8.95
C VAL A 62 -6.69 1.38 8.91
N PHE A 63 -7.22 0.46 8.11
CA PHE A 63 -8.65 0.16 8.03
C PHE A 63 -8.97 -1.03 8.93
N VAL A 64 -9.51 -0.77 10.11
CA VAL A 64 -9.83 -1.78 11.12
C VAL A 64 -11.22 -2.38 10.89
N LYS A 65 -12.20 -1.53 10.58
CA LYS A 65 -13.59 -1.94 10.38
C LYS A 65 -14.36 -0.88 9.58
N GLY A 66 -15.34 -1.35 8.81
CA GLY A 66 -16.23 -0.50 8.03
C GLY A 66 -15.73 -0.24 6.62
N ASN A 67 -16.54 0.47 5.84
CA ASN A 67 -16.17 0.91 4.50
C ASN A 67 -15.69 2.35 4.57
N ALA A 68 -14.74 2.74 3.73
CA ALA A 68 -14.20 4.09 3.83
C ALA A 68 -13.88 4.67 2.47
N HIS A 69 -14.08 5.98 2.34
CA HIS A 69 -13.60 6.75 1.19
C HIS A 69 -12.62 7.78 1.70
N VAL A 70 -11.36 7.68 1.31
CA VAL A 70 -10.29 8.60 1.69
C VAL A 70 -9.83 9.33 0.44
N SER A 71 -9.81 10.66 0.50
CA SER A 71 -9.40 11.47 -0.64
C SER A 71 -8.57 12.69 -0.29
N ASN A 72 -7.70 13.08 -1.22
CA ASN A 72 -6.92 14.33 -1.18
C ASN A 72 -6.02 14.47 0.08
N LEU A 73 -5.41 13.37 0.51
CA LEU A 73 -4.45 13.36 1.63
C LEU A 73 -3.03 13.09 1.14
N THR A 74 -2.05 13.60 1.86
CA THR A 74 -0.67 13.11 1.83
C THR A 74 -0.45 12.19 3.02
N ILE A 75 -0.02 10.97 2.79
CA ILE A 75 0.18 9.93 3.79
C ILE A 75 1.65 9.53 3.73
N ARG A 76 2.35 9.63 4.85
CA ARG A 76 3.77 9.24 4.92
C ARG A 76 4.14 8.75 6.30
N CYS A 77 5.29 8.09 6.40
CA CYS A 77 5.91 7.76 7.68
C CYS A 77 7.22 8.56 7.82
N ARG A 78 7.52 9.02 9.04
CA ARG A 78 8.76 9.76 9.33
C ARG A 78 10.00 8.88 9.13
N ILE A 79 9.94 7.63 9.58
CA ILE A 79 11.03 6.67 9.48
C ILE A 79 10.93 5.96 8.13
N MET A 80 11.98 6.07 7.31
CA MET A 80 11.96 5.58 5.93
C MET A 80 11.85 4.05 5.86
N GLU A 81 12.53 3.35 6.75
CA GLU A 81 12.58 1.89 6.86
C GLU A 81 11.19 1.33 7.18
N MET A 82 10.36 2.10 7.88
CA MET A 82 8.99 1.72 8.27
C MET A 82 7.95 2.09 7.21
N ARG A 83 8.35 2.68 6.07
CA ARG A 83 7.44 3.02 4.97
C ARG A 83 6.98 1.81 4.15
N GLY A 84 7.40 0.58 4.48
CA GLY A 84 7.00 -0.62 3.74
C GLY A 84 5.48 -0.87 3.73
N LYS A 85 4.77 -0.29 4.71
CA LYS A 85 3.33 -0.45 4.89
C LYS A 85 2.72 0.84 5.45
N CYS A 86 2.67 1.88 4.63
CA CYS A 86 2.10 3.17 5.01
C CYS A 86 0.56 3.13 5.10
N VAL A 87 -0.07 2.39 4.19
CA VAL A 87 -1.52 2.14 4.21
C VAL A 87 -1.77 0.65 4.36
N TYR A 88 -2.57 0.27 5.34
CA TYR A 88 -2.92 -1.13 5.58
C TYR A 88 -4.43 -1.38 5.53
N ILE A 89 -4.85 -2.26 4.63
CA ILE A 89 -6.24 -2.60 4.35
C ILE A 89 -6.47 -4.11 4.60
N PRO A 90 -6.62 -4.56 5.85
CA PRO A 90 -6.92 -5.96 6.16
C PRO A 90 -8.38 -6.35 5.92
N THR A 91 -9.28 -5.39 5.77
CA THR A 91 -10.72 -5.62 5.64
C THR A 91 -11.44 -4.43 5.01
N GLY A 92 -12.67 -4.67 4.55
CA GLY A 92 -13.62 -3.65 4.13
C GLY A 92 -13.57 -3.31 2.64
N ARG A 93 -14.56 -2.50 2.21
CA ARG A 93 -14.56 -1.85 0.89
C ARG A 93 -14.05 -0.44 1.08
N VAL A 94 -12.84 -0.22 0.59
CA VAL A 94 -12.09 1.02 0.80
C VAL A 94 -11.86 1.69 -0.55
N VAL A 95 -12.13 2.98 -0.66
CA VAL A 95 -11.77 3.81 -1.81
C VAL A 95 -10.69 4.77 -1.36
N ILE A 96 -9.55 4.78 -2.05
CA ILE A 96 -8.48 5.75 -1.85
C ILE A 96 -8.31 6.50 -3.16
N GLU A 97 -8.58 7.80 -3.15
CA GLU A 97 -8.67 8.60 -4.36
C GLU A 97 -7.80 9.87 -4.28
N ARG A 98 -7.01 10.14 -5.32
CA ARG A 98 -6.21 11.39 -5.43
C ARG A 98 -5.31 11.66 -4.21
N CYS A 99 -4.82 10.60 -3.57
CA CYS A 99 -3.89 10.70 -2.45
C CYS A 99 -2.42 10.62 -2.92
N SER A 100 -1.52 11.19 -2.11
CA SER A 100 -0.08 11.00 -2.23
C SER A 100 0.37 10.10 -1.10
N ILE A 101 0.93 8.94 -1.42
CA ILE A 101 1.33 7.92 -0.45
C ILE A 101 2.83 7.74 -0.58
N GLU A 102 3.59 8.29 0.37
CA GLU A 102 5.03 8.04 0.48
C GLU A 102 5.25 6.75 1.30
N GLY A 103 5.18 5.62 0.63
CA GLY A 103 5.40 4.28 1.16
C GLY A 103 4.56 3.22 0.45
N GLY A 104 4.50 2.04 1.04
CA GLY A 104 3.75 0.90 0.53
C GLY A 104 2.28 0.90 0.95
N VAL A 105 1.43 0.31 0.12
CA VAL A 105 0.03 0.01 0.39
C VAL A 105 -0.13 -1.51 0.42
N HIS A 106 -0.57 -2.07 1.55
CA HIS A 106 -0.83 -3.50 1.67
C HIS A 106 -2.33 -3.74 1.87
N ALA A 107 -2.94 -4.50 0.96
CA ALA A 107 -4.31 -4.97 1.09
C ALA A 107 -4.34 -6.49 1.13
N CYS A 108 -5.09 -7.04 2.09
CA CYS A 108 -5.22 -8.48 2.26
C CYS A 108 -6.63 -8.89 2.66
N GLY A 109 -6.95 -10.17 2.42
CA GLY A 109 -8.20 -10.80 2.82
C GLY A 109 -9.19 -11.00 1.67
N GLY A 110 -9.82 -12.18 1.62
CA GLY A 110 -10.72 -12.56 0.52
C GLY A 110 -12.03 -11.76 0.44
N SER A 111 -12.40 -11.09 1.53
CA SER A 111 -13.54 -10.15 1.59
C SER A 111 -13.13 -8.69 1.35
N THR A 112 -11.85 -8.43 1.11
CA THR A 112 -11.28 -7.09 0.94
C THR A 112 -11.18 -6.75 -0.54
N ALA A 113 -11.81 -5.63 -0.93
CA ALA A 113 -11.86 -5.17 -2.31
C ALA A 113 -11.61 -3.65 -2.36
N PRO A 114 -10.35 -3.20 -2.16
CA PRO A 114 -10.00 -1.79 -2.20
C PRO A 114 -10.02 -1.27 -3.63
N HIS A 115 -10.38 0.00 -3.82
CA HIS A 115 -10.25 0.73 -5.07
C HIS A 115 -9.28 1.89 -4.87
N VAL A 116 -8.10 1.80 -5.48
CA VAL A 116 -7.08 2.84 -5.46
C VAL A 116 -7.12 3.55 -6.82
N HIS A 117 -7.47 4.83 -6.82
CA HIS A 117 -7.70 5.58 -8.05
C HIS A 117 -7.03 6.96 -8.06
N GLY A 118 -6.28 7.29 -9.12
CA GLY A 118 -5.69 8.62 -9.25
C GLY A 118 -4.63 8.95 -8.19
N CYS A 119 -4.04 7.94 -7.55
CA CYS A 119 -3.08 8.12 -6.45
C CYS A 119 -1.63 8.12 -6.96
N GLU A 120 -0.76 8.80 -6.23
CA GLU A 120 0.69 8.72 -6.39
C GLU A 120 1.25 7.88 -5.24
N VAL A 121 1.86 6.74 -5.54
CA VAL A 121 2.46 5.82 -4.56
C VAL A 121 3.95 5.78 -4.83
N THR A 122 4.76 6.22 -3.85
CA THR A 122 6.19 6.43 -4.06
C THR A 122 7.03 6.02 -2.86
N THR A 123 8.32 5.74 -3.09
CA THR A 123 9.35 5.67 -2.02
C THR A 123 9.05 4.66 -0.89
N SER A 124 8.66 3.44 -1.28
CA SER A 124 8.57 2.31 -0.35
C SER A 124 9.92 1.58 -0.27
N PRO A 125 10.42 1.22 0.93
CA PRO A 125 11.57 0.35 1.09
C PRO A 125 11.27 -1.10 0.66
N GLY A 126 10.00 -1.47 0.49
CA GLY A 126 9.58 -2.74 -0.10
C GLY A 126 8.78 -2.49 -1.38
N ASN A 127 7.63 -3.15 -1.49
CA ASN A 127 6.74 -3.01 -2.65
C ASN A 127 5.89 -1.73 -2.57
N GLY A 128 5.47 -1.20 -3.72
CA GLY A 128 4.55 -0.06 -3.80
C GLY A 128 3.12 -0.42 -3.42
N LEU A 129 2.52 -1.35 -4.16
CA LEU A 129 1.22 -1.95 -3.85
C LEU A 129 1.41 -3.45 -3.63
N HIS A 130 0.88 -3.99 -2.55
CA HIS A 130 0.90 -5.42 -2.25
C HIS A 130 -0.53 -5.92 -2.03
N PHE A 131 -0.97 -6.87 -2.85
CA PHE A 131 -2.25 -7.57 -2.69
C PHE A 131 -1.99 -9.02 -2.30
N SER A 132 -2.54 -9.46 -1.17
CA SER A 132 -2.40 -10.83 -0.68
C SER A 132 -3.72 -11.44 -0.23
N ASP A 133 -3.71 -12.74 0.08
CA ASP A 133 -4.78 -13.47 0.77
C ASP A 133 -6.15 -13.34 0.08
N CYS A 134 -6.19 -13.69 -1.22
CA CYS A 134 -7.40 -13.65 -2.06
C CYS A 134 -8.04 -12.25 -2.24
N CYS A 135 -7.31 -11.17 -1.94
CA CYS A 135 -7.81 -9.80 -2.10
C CYS A 135 -8.22 -9.50 -3.55
N ARG A 136 -9.35 -8.78 -3.72
CA ARG A 136 -9.91 -8.41 -5.03
C ARG A 136 -9.88 -6.89 -5.22
N GLY A 137 -8.68 -6.33 -5.20
CA GLY A 137 -8.47 -4.89 -5.37
C GLY A 137 -8.68 -4.39 -6.81
N ARG A 138 -8.84 -3.08 -6.97
CA ARG A 138 -8.82 -2.39 -8.26
C ARG A 138 -7.84 -1.21 -8.17
N ILE A 139 -6.97 -1.07 -9.15
CA ILE A 139 -5.97 -0.01 -9.25
C ILE A 139 -6.11 0.65 -10.62
N SER A 140 -6.39 1.95 -10.64
CA SER A 140 -6.54 2.68 -11.91
C SER A 140 -6.11 4.13 -11.87
N GLY A 141 -5.52 4.63 -12.96
CA GLY A 141 -5.07 6.02 -13.06
C GLY A 141 -4.01 6.40 -12.03
N CYS A 142 -3.31 5.42 -11.45
CA CYS A 142 -2.30 5.67 -10.42
C CYS A 142 -0.89 5.80 -11.04
N VAL A 143 -0.01 6.49 -10.32
CA VAL A 143 1.43 6.50 -10.57
C VAL A 143 2.12 5.73 -9.44
N VAL A 144 2.87 4.69 -9.79
CA VAL A 144 3.55 3.80 -8.84
C VAL A 144 5.03 3.78 -9.18
N SER A 145 5.87 4.41 -8.35
CA SER A 145 7.27 4.64 -8.74
C SER A 145 8.28 4.80 -7.61
N GLY A 146 9.54 4.45 -7.90
CA GLY A 146 10.65 4.70 -6.98
C GLY A 146 10.63 3.77 -5.76
N HIS A 147 10.10 2.56 -5.89
CA HIS A 147 10.11 1.55 -4.83
C HIS A 147 11.41 0.72 -4.87
N LYS A 148 11.93 0.34 -3.69
CA LYS A 148 13.09 -0.56 -3.60
C LYS A 148 12.74 -2.03 -3.93
N GLY A 149 11.47 -2.42 -3.80
CA GLY A 149 10.93 -3.70 -4.25
C GLY A 149 10.20 -3.57 -5.59
N HIS A 150 9.12 -4.33 -5.75
CA HIS A 150 8.25 -4.29 -6.93
C HIS A 150 7.33 -3.07 -6.93
N GLY A 151 6.91 -2.63 -8.12
CA GLY A 151 5.86 -1.61 -8.23
C GLY A 151 4.54 -2.12 -7.64
N ILE A 152 4.02 -3.20 -8.24
CA ILE A 152 2.83 -3.92 -7.76
C ILE A 152 3.20 -5.38 -7.57
N LEU A 153 3.00 -5.90 -6.36
CA LEU A 153 3.09 -7.30 -6.01
C LEU A 153 1.70 -7.89 -5.79
N VAL A 154 1.39 -8.97 -6.48
CA VAL A 154 0.20 -9.80 -6.27
C VAL A 154 0.67 -11.14 -5.76
N ASP A 155 0.18 -11.59 -4.61
CA ASP A 155 0.59 -12.82 -3.97
C ASP A 155 -0.61 -13.54 -3.31
N ARG A 156 -0.40 -14.78 -2.84
CA ARG A 156 -1.34 -15.54 -1.99
C ARG A 156 -2.77 -15.58 -2.57
N GLY A 157 -2.87 -15.84 -3.86
CA GLY A 157 -4.13 -16.01 -4.57
C GLY A 157 -4.95 -14.72 -4.75
N ALA A 158 -4.36 -13.54 -4.52
CA ALA A 158 -5.01 -12.27 -4.80
C ALA A 158 -5.29 -12.10 -6.30
N LEU A 159 -6.42 -11.45 -6.62
CA LEU A 159 -6.92 -11.26 -7.99
C LEU A 159 -7.31 -9.80 -8.24
N PRO A 160 -6.34 -8.85 -8.22
CA PRO A 160 -6.64 -7.46 -8.46
C PRO A 160 -6.85 -7.15 -9.95
N CYS A 161 -7.65 -6.12 -10.23
CA CYS A 161 -7.79 -5.49 -11.54
C CYS A 161 -6.84 -4.29 -11.60
N ILE A 162 -5.83 -4.34 -12.48
CA ILE A 162 -4.75 -3.34 -12.59
C ILE A 162 -4.81 -2.75 -14.00
N VAL A 163 -5.41 -1.57 -14.16
CA VAL A 163 -5.69 -0.99 -15.48
C VAL A 163 -5.39 0.51 -15.53
N GLY A 164 -4.73 0.99 -16.59
CA GLY A 164 -4.56 2.42 -16.81
C GLY A 164 -3.61 3.10 -15.82
N ASN A 165 -2.54 2.42 -15.39
CA ASN A 165 -1.56 2.94 -14.43
C ASN A 165 -0.21 3.23 -15.08
N VAL A 166 0.57 4.12 -14.48
CA VAL A 166 1.98 4.36 -14.82
C VAL A 166 2.85 3.73 -13.73
N ILE A 167 3.66 2.73 -14.09
CA ILE A 167 4.47 1.95 -13.15
C ILE A 167 5.92 1.98 -13.60
N ARG A 168 6.75 2.76 -12.90
CA ARG A 168 8.10 3.06 -13.38
C ARG A 168 9.14 3.23 -12.30
N GLU A 169 10.42 3.14 -12.68
CA GLU A 169 11.55 3.47 -11.80
C GLU A 169 11.58 2.64 -10.50
N ASN A 170 11.05 1.41 -10.53
CA ASN A 170 11.14 0.48 -9.40
C ASN A 170 12.38 -0.39 -9.54
N ARG A 171 13.03 -0.72 -8.42
CA ARG A 171 14.21 -1.61 -8.43
C ARG A 171 13.83 -3.06 -8.73
N GLY A 172 12.64 -3.49 -8.30
CA GLY A 172 12.07 -4.77 -8.70
C GLY A 172 11.35 -4.71 -10.04
N VAL A 173 10.59 -5.77 -10.33
CA VAL A 173 9.63 -5.82 -11.44
C VAL A 173 8.53 -4.76 -11.28
N GLY A 174 8.05 -4.17 -12.39
CA GLY A 174 6.89 -3.28 -12.39
C GLY A 174 5.64 -3.95 -11.83
N ILE A 175 5.21 -5.06 -12.43
CA ILE A 175 4.11 -5.91 -11.95
C ILE A 175 4.62 -7.34 -11.74
N ARG A 176 4.72 -7.75 -10.47
CA ARG A 176 5.08 -9.12 -10.08
C ARG A 176 3.83 -9.87 -9.60
N ILE A 177 3.57 -11.02 -10.21
CA ILE A 177 2.45 -11.89 -9.84
C ILE A 177 3.00 -13.23 -9.37
N LEU A 178 2.69 -13.57 -8.12
CA LEU A 178 3.10 -14.78 -7.44
C LEU A 178 1.88 -15.68 -7.22
N LEU A 179 1.90 -16.80 -7.91
CA LEU A 179 0.85 -17.81 -7.94
C LEU A 179 1.36 -19.00 -7.13
N GLY A 180 1.65 -18.72 -5.86
CA GLY A 180 2.02 -19.74 -4.91
C GLY A 180 0.83 -20.64 -4.59
N GLU A 181 1.05 -21.95 -4.65
CA GLU A 181 0.26 -22.93 -3.91
C GLU A 181 1.04 -23.31 -2.63
N ARG A 182 0.33 -23.69 -1.56
CA ARG A 182 1.00 -24.12 -0.31
C ARG A 182 1.93 -25.30 -0.60
N GLY A 183 3.25 -25.10 -0.50
CA GLY A 183 4.27 -26.12 -0.80
C GLY A 183 4.79 -26.14 -2.25
N ALA A 184 4.44 -25.16 -3.07
CA ALA A 184 5.01 -25.02 -4.41
C ALA A 184 6.48 -24.55 -4.35
N SER A 185 7.36 -25.24 -5.08
CA SER A 185 8.78 -24.86 -5.18
C SER A 185 8.93 -23.56 -5.96
N SER A 186 9.95 -22.75 -5.63
CA SER A 186 10.37 -21.58 -6.41
C SER A 186 10.69 -21.89 -7.89
N ARG A 187 10.92 -23.17 -8.22
CA ARG A 187 11.15 -23.70 -9.57
C ARG A 187 9.88 -24.09 -10.32
N ALA A 188 8.70 -23.98 -9.71
CA ALA A 188 7.44 -24.28 -10.37
C ALA A 188 7.24 -23.36 -11.58
N PRO A 189 6.80 -23.89 -12.74
CA PRO A 189 6.60 -23.10 -13.93
C PRO A 189 5.56 -22.02 -13.65
N ALA A 190 5.91 -20.79 -13.98
CA ALA A 190 5.03 -19.65 -13.85
C ALA A 190 3.76 -19.86 -14.73
N PRO A 191 2.56 -19.62 -14.19
CA PRO A 191 1.35 -19.61 -15.00
C PRO A 191 1.47 -18.62 -16.14
N THR A 192 0.95 -19.00 -17.31
CA THR A 192 1.14 -18.27 -18.57
C THR A 192 0.24 -17.04 -18.68
N GLU A 193 -0.80 -16.96 -17.84
CA GLU A 193 -1.75 -15.85 -17.80
C GLU A 193 -1.90 -15.29 -16.37
N ALA A 194 -1.92 -13.96 -16.28
CA ALA A 194 -2.21 -13.24 -15.04
C ALA A 194 -3.65 -13.49 -14.62
N PRO A 195 -3.92 -13.92 -13.38
CA PRO A 195 -5.28 -14.02 -12.93
C PRO A 195 -5.72 -12.63 -12.42
N GLY A 196 -6.69 -12.05 -13.15
CA GLY A 196 -7.12 -10.65 -13.01
C GLY A 196 -6.97 -9.87 -14.32
N GLU A 197 -7.69 -8.76 -14.44
CA GLU A 197 -7.59 -7.88 -15.61
C GLU A 197 -6.35 -6.99 -15.46
N VAL A 198 -5.29 -7.26 -16.24
CA VAL A 198 -4.03 -6.50 -16.24
C VAL A 198 -3.76 -5.93 -17.64
N GLY A 199 -4.29 -4.74 -17.90
CA GLY A 199 -4.25 -4.11 -19.22
C GLY A 199 -3.94 -2.62 -19.16
N GLU A 200 -3.57 -2.01 -20.29
CA GLU A 200 -3.47 -0.54 -20.41
C GLU A 200 -2.55 0.15 -19.39
N ASN A 201 -1.58 -0.58 -18.83
CA ASN A 201 -0.58 0.01 -17.93
C ASN A 201 0.66 0.40 -18.73
N ASP A 202 1.13 1.63 -18.55
CA ASP A 202 2.45 2.07 -18.97
C ASP A 202 3.45 1.58 -17.93
N VAL A 203 4.14 0.49 -18.26
CA VAL A 203 5.16 -0.12 -17.40
C VAL A 203 6.48 0.06 -18.10
N SER A 204 7.37 0.83 -17.48
CA SER A 204 8.64 1.20 -18.10
C SER A 204 9.71 1.45 -17.04
N THR A 205 10.99 1.38 -17.42
CA THR A 205 12.14 1.72 -16.57
C THR A 205 12.21 1.02 -15.20
N ASN A 206 11.60 -0.16 -15.06
CA ASN A 206 11.72 -0.99 -13.87
C ASN A 206 12.93 -1.93 -14.01
N ALA A 207 13.83 -1.96 -13.03
CA ALA A 207 15.08 -2.71 -13.15
C ALA A 207 14.88 -4.24 -13.16
N GLY A 208 13.82 -4.74 -12.51
CA GLY A 208 13.42 -6.15 -12.60
C GLY A 208 12.62 -6.50 -13.87
N GLY A 209 12.39 -5.55 -14.77
CA GLY A 209 11.53 -5.72 -15.95
C GLY A 209 10.06 -5.34 -15.72
N ASP A 210 9.24 -5.42 -16.77
CA ASP A 210 7.90 -4.85 -16.73
C ASP A 210 6.88 -5.76 -16.04
N ARG A 211 6.82 -7.03 -16.45
CA ARG A 211 5.87 -8.02 -15.92
C ARG A 211 6.58 -9.33 -15.68
N SER A 212 6.29 -9.96 -14.54
CA SER A 212 6.90 -11.24 -14.19
C SER A 212 5.96 -12.10 -13.36
N PHE A 213 6.04 -13.41 -13.59
CA PHE A 213 5.21 -14.41 -12.94
C PHE A 213 6.11 -15.39 -12.17
N GLY A 214 5.68 -15.83 -10.99
CA GLY A 214 6.37 -16.81 -10.17
C GLY A 214 5.40 -17.82 -9.55
N GLY A 215 5.83 -19.05 -9.35
CA GLY A 215 5.01 -20.11 -8.73
C GLY A 215 5.18 -20.27 -7.21
N HIS A 216 5.91 -19.37 -6.54
CA HIS A 216 6.19 -19.39 -5.10
C HIS A 216 5.55 -18.18 -4.40
N PHE A 217 5.42 -18.21 -3.07
CA PHE A 217 5.01 -17.01 -2.32
C PHE A 217 6.16 -16.02 -2.16
N ALA A 218 5.85 -14.75 -1.86
CA ALA A 218 6.87 -13.71 -1.70
C ALA A 218 7.91 -14.06 -0.62
N ASP A 219 7.45 -14.70 0.45
CA ASP A 219 8.29 -15.08 1.60
C ASP A 219 9.19 -16.30 1.32
N ASP A 220 8.97 -17.01 0.20
CA ASP A 220 9.79 -18.17 -0.22
C ASP A 220 10.99 -17.74 -1.09
N GLN A 221 11.16 -16.44 -1.35
CA GLN A 221 12.40 -15.93 -1.93
C GLN A 221 13.50 -16.02 -0.88
N GLU A 222 14.53 -16.84 -1.13
CA GLU A 222 15.77 -16.75 -0.38
C GLU A 222 16.27 -15.29 -0.48
N PRO A 223 16.64 -14.66 0.65
CA PRO A 223 17.16 -13.32 0.63
C PRO A 223 18.32 -13.25 -0.38
N SER A 224 18.29 -12.25 -1.24
CA SER A 224 19.40 -11.99 -2.16
C SER A 224 20.68 -11.85 -1.34
N GLU A 225 21.76 -12.49 -1.79
CA GLU A 225 23.11 -12.48 -1.18
C GLU A 225 23.68 -11.06 -0.93
N ASP A 226 22.99 -10.01 -1.38
CA ASP A 226 23.32 -8.60 -1.17
C ASP A 226 22.92 -8.05 0.21
N GLU A 227 22.11 -8.75 1.03
CA GLU A 227 21.76 -8.31 2.40
C GLU A 227 22.77 -8.73 3.48
N ASP A 228 23.77 -9.57 3.15
CA ASP A 228 24.79 -10.02 4.10
C ASP A 228 25.94 -9.02 4.32
N ALA A 229 25.87 -7.83 3.72
CA ALA A 229 26.76 -6.71 4.08
C ALA A 229 26.27 -5.97 5.34
N MET A 230 26.00 -6.71 6.43
CA MET A 230 26.10 -6.10 7.76
C MET A 230 27.59 -5.89 8.04
N GLU A 231 28.02 -4.62 7.99
CA GLU A 231 29.29 -4.17 8.56
C GLU A 231 29.50 -4.84 9.93
N GLU A 232 30.55 -5.67 10.02
CA GLU A 232 31.10 -6.14 11.28
C GLU A 232 31.34 -4.92 12.18
N LEU A 233 30.49 -4.75 13.20
CA LEU A 233 30.77 -3.85 14.30
C LEU A 233 32.03 -4.39 15.00
N PRO A 234 33.14 -3.63 15.08
CA PRO A 234 34.29 -4.08 15.84
C PRO A 234 33.91 -4.18 17.33
N ASP A 235 34.21 -5.33 17.92
CA ASP A 235 34.00 -5.64 19.34
C ASP A 235 34.56 -4.52 20.23
N LEU A 236 33.67 -3.75 20.85
CA LEU A 236 34.03 -2.73 21.84
C LEU A 236 33.81 -3.26 23.25
N PHE A 237 34.48 -4.37 23.59
CA PHE A 237 34.77 -4.74 24.98
C PHE A 237 36.14 -5.45 25.03
N GLY A 238 37.18 -4.64 25.14
CA GLY A 238 38.52 -5.01 25.59
C GLY A 238 38.93 -4.07 26.72
#